data_AF-A0A919UPZ8-F1
#
_entry.id   AF-A0A919UPZ8-F1
#
_cell.length_a   1.000
_cell.length_b   1.000
_cell.length_c   1.000
_cell.angle_alpha   90.00
_cell.angle_beta   90.00
_cell.angle_gamma   90.00
#
_symmetry.space_group_name_H-M   'P 1'
#
loop_
_entity.id
_entity.type
_entity.pdbx_description
1 polymer ?
#
loop_
_entity_poly.entity_id
_entity_poly.type
_entity_poly.pdbx_seq_one_letter_code
_entity_poly.pdbx_strand_id
1 'polypeptide(L)'
;MLKKSLLSVACGLALVAAVPAPASAATTKPLHLRKGLTLSIPKAWKVFRVSKDWTRVVTGRCPKPTGFRDSGCRSFWVLGPEAIKVGHEGFSPYEPSRPFYPASDVSPCVYDKNLWTGEFKLAAKGLRQVGPGHKANYREWKAACLKVGQTNSTVKGHFYQREWFLPASKILVVDQWRTPALPAILKNAAWN
;
A
#
# COMPACT_ATOMS: atom_id res chain seq x y z
N MET A 1 32.79 3.52 -73.60
CA MET A 1 31.31 3.46 -73.48
C MET A 1 30.93 2.04 -73.07
N LEU A 2 30.41 1.83 -71.86
CA LEU A 2 29.48 0.73 -71.52
C LEU A 2 28.92 1.06 -70.12
N LYS A 3 27.67 1.52 -70.07
CA LYS A 3 26.94 1.90 -68.84
C LYS A 3 26.47 0.64 -68.13
N LYS A 4 26.78 0.49 -66.83
CA LYS A 4 26.15 -0.49 -65.93
C LYS A 4 25.07 0.22 -65.12
N SER A 5 23.81 -0.15 -65.34
CA SER A 5 22.66 0.30 -64.56
C SER A 5 22.47 -0.63 -63.37
N LEU A 6 22.50 -0.07 -62.15
CA LEU A 6 22.14 -0.76 -60.91
C LEU A 6 20.69 -0.44 -60.56
N LEU A 7 19.86 -1.47 -60.42
CA LEU A 7 18.50 -1.39 -59.88
C LEU A 7 18.57 -1.37 -58.36
N SER A 8 18.08 -0.30 -57.74
CA SER A 8 17.89 -0.19 -56.29
C SER A 8 16.49 -0.65 -55.90
N VAL A 9 16.40 -1.70 -55.08
CA VAL A 9 15.15 -2.16 -54.46
C VAL A 9 14.92 -1.34 -53.19
N ALA A 10 13.86 -0.54 -53.16
CA ALA A 10 13.41 0.19 -51.98
C ALA A 10 12.54 -0.71 -51.11
N CYS A 11 13.02 -1.08 -49.92
CA CYS A 11 12.23 -1.79 -48.91
C CYS A 11 11.55 -0.76 -48.01
N GLY A 12 10.25 -0.52 -48.23
CA GLY A 12 9.43 0.36 -47.39
C GLY A 12 9.18 -0.27 -46.02
N LEU A 13 9.75 0.32 -44.97
CA LEU A 13 9.41 0.02 -43.57
C LEU A 13 8.11 0.75 -43.21
N ALA A 14 7.00 0.02 -43.18
CA ALA A 14 5.76 0.50 -42.58
C ALA A 14 5.90 0.52 -41.05
N LEU A 15 6.05 1.72 -40.47
CA LEU A 15 5.95 1.95 -39.04
C LEU A 15 4.48 1.79 -38.61
N VAL A 16 4.13 0.61 -38.10
CA VAL A 16 2.85 0.41 -37.41
C VAL A 16 2.96 1.13 -36.07
N ALA A 17 2.35 2.30 -35.97
CA ALA A 17 2.17 3.01 -34.71
C ALA A 17 1.32 2.13 -33.76
N ALA A 18 1.96 1.54 -32.76
CA ALA A 18 1.26 0.85 -31.69
C ALA A 18 0.47 1.87 -30.87
N VAL A 19 -0.82 1.99 -31.17
CA VAL A 19 -1.75 2.79 -30.37
C VAL A 19 -1.83 2.16 -28.98
N PRO A 20 -1.48 2.86 -27.88
CA PRO A 20 -1.63 2.31 -26.55
C PRO A 20 -3.12 2.04 -26.31
N ALA A 21 -3.46 0.77 -26.07
CA ALA A 21 -4.82 0.39 -25.72
C ALA A 21 -5.24 1.18 -24.46
N PRO A 22 -6.47 1.73 -24.42
CA PRO A 22 -6.96 2.40 -23.23
C PRO A 22 -6.92 1.40 -22.08
N ALA A 23 -6.19 1.74 -21.01
CA ALA A 23 -6.22 0.96 -19.78
C ALA A 23 -7.68 0.83 -19.36
N SER A 24 -8.23 -0.39 -19.38
CA SER A 24 -9.61 -0.64 -18.94
C SER A 24 -9.81 0.03 -17.60
N ALA A 25 -10.63 1.08 -17.57
CA ALA A 25 -11.00 1.76 -16.35
C ALA A 25 -11.71 0.73 -15.48
N ALA A 26 -10.99 0.18 -14.51
CA ALA A 26 -11.54 -0.82 -13.61
C ALA A 26 -12.78 -0.21 -12.95
N THR A 27 -13.92 -0.87 -13.07
CA THR A 27 -15.15 -0.39 -12.45
C THR A 27 -14.92 -0.22 -10.95
N THR A 28 -15.28 0.94 -10.40
CA THR A 28 -15.11 1.24 -8.97
C THR A 28 -16.43 1.17 -8.21
N LYS A 29 -16.33 1.15 -6.88
CA LYS A 29 -17.44 1.28 -5.93
C LYS A 29 -17.04 2.23 -4.79
N PRO A 30 -17.99 2.96 -4.19
CA PRO A 30 -17.70 3.77 -3.03
C PRO A 30 -17.44 2.89 -1.80
N LEU A 31 -16.44 3.27 -1.01
CA LEU A 31 -16.20 2.81 0.34
C LEU A 31 -16.35 4.00 1.27
N HIS A 32 -17.49 4.06 1.95
CA HIS A 32 -17.76 5.07 2.97
C HIS A 32 -17.03 4.73 4.26
N LEU A 33 -16.31 5.73 4.77
CA LEU A 33 -15.52 5.68 5.99
C LEU A 33 -16.01 6.78 6.93
N ARG A 34 -15.47 6.75 8.14
CA ARG A 34 -15.81 7.71 9.19
C ARG A 34 -15.48 9.16 8.79
N LYS A 35 -16.25 10.09 9.36
CA LYS A 35 -16.08 11.55 9.19
C LYS A 35 -16.15 12.00 7.72
N GLY A 36 -17.03 11.38 6.94
CA GLY A 36 -17.34 11.81 5.57
C GLY A 36 -16.38 11.33 4.49
N LEU A 37 -15.24 10.73 4.86
CA LEU A 37 -14.27 10.22 3.89
C LEU A 37 -14.89 9.09 3.06
N THR A 38 -14.87 9.23 1.73
CA THR A 38 -15.30 8.19 0.79
C THR A 38 -14.19 7.89 -0.20
N LEU A 39 -13.80 6.62 -0.32
CA LEU A 39 -12.83 6.15 -1.31
C LEU A 39 -13.55 5.50 -2.49
N SER A 40 -13.14 5.82 -3.71
CA SER A 40 -13.55 5.07 -4.92
C SER A 40 -12.56 3.93 -5.13
N ILE A 41 -12.94 2.71 -4.75
CA ILE A 41 -12.07 1.53 -4.83
C ILE A 41 -12.49 0.59 -5.96
N PRO A 42 -11.56 -0.15 -6.60
CA PRO A 42 -11.91 -1.19 -7.56
C PRO A 42 -12.97 -2.17 -7.02
N LYS A 43 -13.98 -2.51 -7.82
CA LYS A 43 -15.07 -3.42 -7.41
C LYS A 43 -14.56 -4.78 -6.94
N ALA A 44 -13.47 -5.26 -7.54
CA ALA A 44 -12.81 -6.52 -7.21
C ALA A 44 -12.17 -6.55 -5.81
N TRP A 45 -11.89 -5.39 -5.20
CA TRP A 45 -11.33 -5.34 -3.85
C TRP A 45 -12.41 -5.71 -2.82
N LYS A 46 -12.00 -6.49 -1.82
CA LYS A 46 -12.88 -6.98 -0.75
C LYS A 46 -12.65 -6.14 0.50
N VAL A 47 -13.75 -5.71 1.13
CA VAL A 47 -13.70 -4.88 2.34
C VAL A 47 -14.19 -5.71 3.51
N PHE A 48 -13.38 -5.80 4.57
CA PHE A 48 -13.69 -6.51 5.80
C PHE A 48 -13.68 -5.53 6.97
N ARG A 49 -14.79 -5.44 7.69
CA ARG A 49 -14.87 -4.70 8.96
C ARG A 49 -14.55 -5.69 10.07
N VAL A 50 -13.26 -5.80 10.39
CA VAL A 50 -12.73 -6.85 11.27
C VAL A 50 -13.17 -6.63 12.72
N SER A 51 -13.14 -5.38 13.17
CA SER A 51 -13.70 -4.94 14.45
C SER A 51 -13.96 -3.43 14.39
N LYS A 52 -14.44 -2.84 15.50
CA LYS A 52 -14.71 -1.40 15.59
C LYS A 52 -13.44 -0.61 15.24
N ASP A 53 -13.55 0.30 14.27
CA ASP A 53 -12.42 1.11 13.76
C ASP A 53 -11.27 0.32 13.10
N TRP A 54 -11.47 -0.96 12.77
CA TRP A 54 -10.52 -1.79 12.02
C TRP A 54 -11.15 -2.25 10.71
N THR A 55 -10.89 -1.51 9.63
CA THR A 55 -11.32 -1.89 8.28
C THR A 55 -10.12 -2.37 7.46
N ARG A 56 -10.19 -3.59 6.92
CA ARG A 56 -9.20 -4.14 6.00
C ARG A 56 -9.73 -4.11 4.58
N VAL A 57 -8.94 -3.62 3.64
CA VAL A 57 -9.25 -3.65 2.21
C VAL A 57 -8.26 -4.57 1.52
N VAL A 58 -8.74 -5.73 1.10
CA VAL A 58 -7.96 -6.76 0.41
C VAL A 58 -7.94 -6.48 -1.08
N THR A 59 -6.72 -6.35 -1.62
CA THR A 59 -6.44 -5.90 -2.99
C THR A 59 -5.91 -7.01 -3.89
N GLY A 60 -5.66 -8.20 -3.33
CA GLY A 60 -5.21 -9.39 -4.06
C GLY A 60 -5.28 -10.65 -3.21
N ARG A 61 -4.31 -11.55 -3.37
CA ARG A 61 -4.23 -12.80 -2.59
C ARG A 61 -4.19 -12.49 -1.08
N CYS A 62 -5.04 -13.20 -0.33
CA CYS A 62 -5.10 -13.11 1.11
C CYS A 62 -5.55 -14.46 1.69
N PRO A 63 -4.65 -15.28 2.25
CA PRO A 63 -5.00 -16.59 2.78
C PRO A 63 -5.94 -16.50 3.99
N LYS A 64 -5.73 -15.52 4.86
CA LYS A 64 -6.56 -15.25 6.04
C LYS A 64 -6.66 -13.72 6.24
N PRO A 65 -7.87 -13.14 6.26
CA PRO A 65 -8.07 -11.71 6.48
C PRO A 65 -8.46 -11.39 7.94
N THR A 66 -7.81 -11.99 8.93
CA THR A 66 -8.27 -12.01 10.34
C THR A 66 -7.60 -10.96 11.24
N GLY A 67 -6.32 -10.66 11.05
CA GLY A 67 -5.55 -9.80 11.94
C GLY A 67 -4.48 -8.97 11.21
N PHE A 68 -3.97 -7.94 11.90
CA PHE A 68 -2.95 -7.03 11.35
C PHE A 68 -1.64 -7.75 11.03
N ARG A 69 -1.25 -8.74 11.85
CA ARG A 69 0.00 -9.51 11.75
C ARG A 69 -0.06 -10.66 10.73
N ASP A 70 -1.14 -10.78 9.95
CA ASP A 70 -1.29 -11.85 8.95
C ASP A 70 -0.34 -11.66 7.77
N SER A 71 0.60 -12.60 7.61
CA SER A 71 1.48 -12.63 6.44
C SER A 71 0.76 -13.05 5.16
N GLY A 72 1.24 -12.56 4.01
CA GLY A 72 0.78 -13.00 2.70
C GLY A 72 -0.55 -12.39 2.24
N CYS A 73 -1.13 -11.45 3.00
CA CYS A 73 -2.40 -10.83 2.66
C CYS A 73 -2.23 -9.42 2.06
N ARG A 74 -2.24 -9.35 0.72
CA ARG A 74 -2.16 -8.11 -0.06
C ARG A 74 -3.37 -7.23 0.25
N SER A 75 -3.15 -6.25 1.11
CA SER A 75 -4.20 -5.42 1.68
C SER A 75 -3.64 -4.13 2.26
N PHE A 76 -4.53 -3.19 2.55
CA PHE A 76 -4.24 -2.06 3.42
C PHE A 76 -5.33 -1.95 4.50
N TRP A 77 -4.99 -1.25 5.58
CA TRP A 77 -5.90 -0.99 6.68
C TRP A 77 -6.37 0.46 6.64
N VAL A 78 -7.63 0.69 6.99
CA VAL A 78 -8.18 1.98 7.36
C VAL A 78 -8.62 1.88 8.81
N LEU A 79 -7.95 2.68 9.65
CA LEU A 79 -7.98 2.59 11.10
C LEU A 79 -8.61 3.87 11.67
N GLY A 80 -9.49 3.69 12.65
CA GLY A 80 -10.12 4.77 13.40
C GLY A 80 -9.62 4.85 14.85
N PRO A 81 -10.30 5.63 15.71
CA PRO A 81 -9.88 5.90 17.08
C PRO A 81 -9.53 4.67 17.93
N GLU A 82 -10.33 3.59 17.91
CA GLU A 82 -10.01 2.43 18.75
C GLU A 82 -8.73 1.72 18.31
N ALA A 83 -8.46 1.64 17.01
CA ALA A 83 -7.20 1.11 16.48
C ALA A 83 -6.02 2.05 16.79
N ILE A 84 -6.23 3.36 16.69
CA ILE A 84 -5.21 4.39 16.96
C ILE A 84 -4.80 4.37 18.43
N LYS A 85 -5.69 4.09 19.38
CA LYS A 85 -5.36 4.01 20.82
C LYS A 85 -4.34 2.91 21.17
N VAL A 86 -4.20 1.90 20.32
CA VAL A 86 -3.35 0.72 20.56
C VAL A 86 -2.32 0.50 19.45
N GLY A 87 -2.00 1.56 18.70
CA GLY A 87 -1.32 1.43 17.41
C GLY A 87 0.19 1.20 17.44
N HIS A 88 0.84 1.24 18.59
CA HIS A 88 2.28 0.96 18.71
C HIS A 88 2.56 -0.29 19.52
N GLU A 89 3.86 -0.63 19.58
CA GLU A 89 4.36 -1.70 20.42
C GLU A 89 3.93 -1.49 21.88
N GLY A 90 3.62 -2.59 22.55
CA GLY A 90 3.02 -2.57 23.89
C GLY A 90 1.59 -2.00 23.92
N PHE A 91 0.92 -1.89 22.77
CA PHE A 91 -0.44 -1.36 22.62
C PHE A 91 -0.59 0.10 23.09
N SER A 92 0.46 0.89 22.92
CA SER A 92 0.41 2.34 23.21
C SER A 92 -0.25 3.14 22.06
N PRO A 93 -0.78 4.35 22.33
CA PRO A 93 -1.45 5.17 21.32
C PRO A 93 -0.53 5.58 20.17
N TYR A 94 -1.03 5.49 18.94
CA TYR A 94 -0.32 5.86 17.71
C TYR A 94 0.00 7.36 17.66
N GLU A 95 1.23 7.65 17.26
CA GLU A 95 1.72 8.96 16.88
C GLU A 95 2.69 8.82 15.68
N PRO A 96 2.79 9.84 14.80
CA PRO A 96 3.44 9.71 13.49
C PRO A 96 4.98 9.73 13.52
N SER A 97 5.64 9.78 14.69
CA SER A 97 7.09 9.67 14.83
C SER A 97 7.58 8.23 14.99
N ARG A 98 6.66 7.26 15.11
CA ARG A 98 6.95 5.82 15.12
C ARG A 98 6.00 5.06 14.17
N PRO A 99 6.35 3.84 13.72
CA PRO A 99 5.48 3.04 12.86
C PRO A 99 4.26 2.51 13.61
N PHE A 100 3.15 2.35 12.89
CA PHE A 100 2.02 1.57 13.38
C PHE A 100 2.41 0.09 13.50
N TYR A 101 2.49 -0.41 14.72
CA TYR A 101 2.97 -1.76 15.03
C TYR A 101 2.33 -2.28 16.34
N PRO A 102 1.04 -2.64 16.32
CA PRO A 102 0.26 -3.01 17.52
C PRO A 102 0.58 -4.45 17.96
N ALA A 103 1.77 -4.64 18.55
CA ALA A 103 2.24 -5.94 19.00
C ALA A 103 2.90 -5.85 20.38
N SER A 104 2.90 -6.96 21.12
CA SER A 104 3.67 -7.12 22.37
C SER A 104 5.02 -7.80 22.16
N ASP A 105 5.31 -8.23 20.92
CA ASP A 105 6.48 -9.01 20.55
C ASP A 105 6.74 -8.88 19.04
N VAL A 106 7.85 -9.45 18.56
CA VAL A 106 8.23 -9.52 17.15
C VAL A 106 7.12 -10.20 16.33
N SER A 107 6.77 -9.60 15.21
CA SER A 107 5.69 -10.06 14.33
C SER A 107 6.25 -10.87 13.18
N PRO A 108 5.49 -11.85 12.66
CA PRO A 108 5.79 -12.43 11.37
C PRO A 108 5.98 -11.33 10.31
N CYS A 109 6.91 -11.55 9.39
CA CYS A 109 7.13 -10.66 8.26
C CYS A 109 5.88 -10.60 7.38
N VAL A 110 5.62 -9.42 6.81
CA VAL A 110 4.41 -9.14 6.02
C VAL A 110 4.17 -10.13 4.88
N TYR A 111 5.20 -10.62 4.19
CA TYR A 111 5.03 -11.52 3.04
C TYR A 111 5.27 -13.00 3.34
N ASP A 112 5.96 -13.35 4.44
CA ASP A 112 6.28 -14.72 4.81
C ASP A 112 6.17 -14.92 6.32
N LYS A 113 5.29 -15.82 6.74
CA LYS A 113 5.03 -16.10 8.16
C LYS A 113 6.20 -16.77 8.89
N ASN A 114 7.16 -17.32 8.16
CA ASN A 114 8.34 -18.01 8.72
C ASN A 114 9.53 -17.04 8.91
N LEU A 115 9.37 -15.79 8.49
CA LEU A 115 10.34 -14.73 8.73
C LEU A 115 9.80 -13.77 9.80
N TRP A 116 10.69 -13.04 10.43
CA TRP A 116 10.37 -12.06 11.46
C TRP A 116 10.58 -10.64 10.97
N THR A 117 9.72 -9.73 11.40
CA THR A 117 9.86 -8.30 11.12
C THR A 117 11.02 -7.75 11.97
N GLY A 118 12.02 -7.17 11.30
CA GLY A 118 13.10 -6.45 11.98
C GLY A 118 12.70 -5.02 12.32
N GLU A 119 13.69 -4.25 12.78
CA GLU A 119 13.51 -2.83 13.12
C GLU A 119 13.00 -2.01 11.93
N PHE A 120 12.06 -1.09 12.21
CA PHE A 120 11.59 -0.10 11.26
C PHE A 120 12.50 1.13 11.24
N LYS A 121 12.89 1.55 10.04
CA LYS A 121 13.66 2.78 9.80
C LYS A 121 12.84 3.73 8.94
N LEU A 122 12.83 5.01 9.30
CA LEU A 122 12.12 6.02 8.52
C LEU A 122 12.74 6.13 7.12
N ALA A 123 11.93 5.90 6.09
CA ALA A 123 12.35 5.99 4.69
C ALA A 123 11.89 7.29 4.03
N ALA A 124 10.69 7.78 4.38
CA ALA A 124 10.18 9.05 3.87
C ALA A 124 9.18 9.69 4.85
N LYS A 125 9.07 11.02 4.79
CA LYS A 125 8.07 11.80 5.54
C LYS A 125 7.57 12.98 4.72
N GLY A 126 6.34 13.43 4.99
CA GLY A 126 5.80 14.66 4.38
C GLY A 126 4.31 14.82 4.59
N LEU A 127 3.69 15.68 3.79
CA LEU A 127 2.23 15.81 3.70
C LEU A 127 1.75 15.23 2.37
N ARG A 128 0.67 14.43 2.40
CA ARG A 128 0.07 13.85 1.20
C ARG A 128 -1.42 14.18 1.15
N GLN A 129 -1.89 14.55 -0.04
CA GLN A 129 -3.31 14.85 -0.26
C GLN A 129 -4.16 13.60 -0.03
N VAL A 130 -5.31 13.76 0.63
CA VAL A 130 -6.34 12.74 0.78
C VAL A 130 -7.69 13.38 0.47
N GLY A 131 -8.00 13.58 -0.81
CA GLY A 131 -9.16 14.35 -1.26
C GLY A 131 -9.00 15.86 -1.12
N PRO A 132 -9.80 16.69 -1.80
CA PRO A 132 -9.70 18.15 -1.75
C PRO A 132 -9.73 18.71 -0.32
N GLY A 133 -8.88 19.71 -0.03
CA GLY A 133 -8.81 20.36 1.28
C GLY A 133 -8.19 19.55 2.43
N HIS A 134 -7.92 18.26 2.24
CA HIS A 134 -7.45 17.36 3.30
C HIS A 134 -6.06 16.82 3.00
N LYS A 135 -5.12 17.00 3.94
CA LYS A 135 -3.76 16.44 3.87
C LYS A 135 -3.49 15.55 5.08
N ALA A 136 -2.86 14.41 4.82
CA ALA A 136 -2.40 13.48 5.85
C ALA A 136 -0.92 13.70 6.16
N ASN A 137 -0.56 13.53 7.43
CA ASN A 137 0.81 13.27 7.84
C ASN A 137 1.24 11.94 7.24
N TYR A 138 2.15 12.01 6.27
CA TYR A 138 2.67 10.84 5.58
C TYR A 138 3.98 10.39 6.20
N ARG A 139 4.10 9.08 6.40
CA ARG A 139 5.32 8.38 6.76
C ARG A 139 5.46 7.13 5.90
N GLU A 140 6.69 6.81 5.54
CA GLU A 140 7.05 5.51 4.99
C GLU A 140 8.17 4.93 5.84
N TRP A 141 7.96 3.70 6.31
CA TRP A 141 8.90 2.97 7.15
C TRP A 141 9.43 1.77 6.38
N LYS A 142 10.74 1.58 6.35
CA LYS A 142 11.40 0.41 5.79
C LYS A 142 11.73 -0.56 6.92
N ALA A 143 11.36 -1.83 6.79
CA ALA A 143 11.75 -2.88 7.72
C ALA A 143 12.35 -4.07 6.97
N ALA A 144 13.31 -4.74 7.59
CA ALA A 144 13.86 -5.99 7.09
C ALA A 144 12.96 -7.16 7.48
N CYS A 145 12.96 -8.22 6.67
CA CYS A 145 12.42 -9.51 7.04
C CYS A 145 13.57 -10.47 7.28
N LEU A 146 13.61 -11.03 8.49
CA LEU A 146 14.75 -11.75 9.03
C LEU A 146 14.42 -13.24 9.12
N LYS A 147 15.34 -14.10 8.70
CA LYS A 147 15.40 -15.48 9.15
C LYS A 147 16.22 -15.49 10.45
N VAL A 148 15.55 -15.73 11.57
CA VAL A 148 16.21 -15.82 12.87
C VAL A 148 16.86 -17.21 12.99
N GLY A 149 18.18 -17.23 13.19
CA GLY A 149 18.94 -18.42 13.53
C GLY A 149 19.29 -18.46 15.01
N GLN A 150 19.96 -19.52 15.46
CA GLN A 150 20.34 -19.69 16.87
C GLN A 150 21.38 -18.65 17.34
N THR A 151 22.33 -18.31 16.47
CA THR A 151 23.43 -17.38 16.79
C THR A 151 23.32 -16.04 16.07
N ASN A 152 22.74 -16.02 14.86
CA ASN A 152 22.65 -14.82 14.04
C ASN A 152 21.32 -14.78 13.26
N SER A 153 20.86 -13.56 12.96
CA SER A 153 19.73 -13.33 12.05
C SER A 153 20.22 -12.94 10.66
N THR A 154 19.58 -13.49 9.63
CA THR A 154 19.91 -13.17 8.22
C THR A 154 18.77 -12.38 7.57
N VAL A 155 19.08 -11.27 6.92
CA VAL A 155 18.10 -10.52 6.11
C VAL A 155 17.73 -11.33 4.87
N LYS A 156 16.43 -11.55 4.65
CA LYS A 156 15.88 -12.24 3.48
C LYS A 156 15.14 -11.31 2.52
N GLY A 157 14.89 -10.08 2.95
CA GLY A 157 14.26 -9.05 2.13
C GLY A 157 13.86 -7.85 2.97
N HIS A 158 13.15 -6.93 2.34
CA HIS A 158 12.63 -5.74 2.98
C HIS A 158 11.19 -5.50 2.52
N PHE A 159 10.41 -4.84 3.37
CA PHE A 159 9.12 -4.27 2.99
C PHE A 159 9.05 -2.82 3.43
N TYR A 160 8.02 -2.13 2.93
CA TYR A 160 7.76 -0.74 3.25
C TYR A 160 6.33 -0.58 3.73
N GLN A 161 6.17 0.02 4.91
CA GLN A 161 4.89 0.39 5.48
C GLN A 161 4.64 1.87 5.22
N ARG A 162 3.61 2.16 4.41
CA ARG A 162 3.17 3.53 4.08
C ARG A 162 2.00 3.89 4.97
N GLU A 163 2.06 5.07 5.59
CA GLU A 163 1.07 5.55 6.54
C GLU A 163 0.56 6.93 6.13
N TRP A 164 -0.77 7.09 6.11
CA TRP A 164 -1.44 8.39 5.94
C TRP A 164 -2.30 8.66 7.17
N PHE A 165 -1.83 9.54 8.05
CA PHE A 165 -2.54 9.91 9.25
C PHE A 165 -3.23 11.27 9.13
N LEU A 166 -4.56 11.30 9.28
CA LEU A 166 -5.37 12.51 9.38
C LEU A 166 -5.76 12.73 10.85
N PRO A 167 -5.06 13.61 11.59
CA PRO A 167 -5.25 13.77 13.03
C PRO A 167 -6.62 14.32 13.39
N ALA A 168 -7.10 15.36 12.68
CA ALA A 168 -8.40 16.00 12.94
C ALA A 168 -9.56 15.01 12.78
N SER A 169 -9.54 14.22 11.70
CA SER A 169 -10.55 13.20 11.49
C SER A 169 -10.32 12.01 12.41
N LYS A 170 -9.08 11.69 12.84
CA LYS A 170 -8.65 10.44 13.50
C LYS A 170 -8.71 9.21 12.58
N ILE A 171 -8.17 9.35 11.37
CA ILE A 171 -8.09 8.27 10.38
C ILE A 171 -6.62 7.97 10.11
N LEU A 172 -6.24 6.70 10.18
CA LEU A 172 -4.91 6.23 9.78
C LEU A 172 -5.06 5.17 8.70
N VAL A 173 -4.43 5.38 7.54
CA VAL A 173 -4.33 4.35 6.50
C VAL A 173 -2.95 3.71 6.58
N VAL A 174 -2.86 2.39 6.67
CA VAL A 174 -1.59 1.64 6.74
C VAL A 174 -1.51 0.64 5.60
N ASP A 175 -0.48 0.74 4.77
CA ASP A 175 -0.26 -0.14 3.62
C ASP A 175 1.17 -0.69 3.61
N GLN A 176 1.29 -1.99 3.89
CA GLN A 176 2.57 -2.71 3.93
C GLN A 176 2.95 -3.35 2.58
N TRP A 177 2.07 -3.23 1.58
CA TRP A 177 2.16 -3.95 0.31
C TRP A 177 2.48 -3.05 -0.87
N ARG A 178 2.71 -1.75 -0.61
CA ARG A 178 2.88 -0.72 -1.64
C ARG A 178 1.81 -0.80 -2.73
N THR A 179 0.55 -0.96 -2.31
CA THR A 179 -0.62 -1.06 -3.19
C THR A 179 -0.58 0.06 -4.26
N PRO A 180 -0.35 -0.25 -5.56
CA PRO A 180 0.02 0.78 -6.54
C PRO A 180 -1.03 1.88 -6.74
N ALA A 181 -2.31 1.50 -6.77
CA ALA A 181 -3.42 2.43 -6.98
C ALA A 181 -3.78 3.27 -5.74
N LEU A 182 -3.34 2.87 -4.54
CA LEU A 182 -3.79 3.47 -3.28
C LEU A 182 -3.47 4.98 -3.17
N PRO A 183 -2.25 5.47 -3.52
CA PRO A 183 -1.97 6.90 -3.45
C PRO A 183 -2.90 7.75 -4.32
N ALA A 184 -3.25 7.26 -5.52
CA ALA A 184 -4.17 7.96 -6.41
C ALA A 184 -5.61 7.95 -5.88
N ILE A 185 -6.07 6.81 -5.35
CA ILE A 185 -7.38 6.68 -4.71
C ILE A 185 -7.50 7.64 -3.52
N LEU A 186 -6.48 7.71 -2.67
CA LEU A 186 -6.47 8.63 -1.53
C LEU A 186 -6.46 10.08 -2.00
N LYS A 187 -5.59 10.46 -2.94
CA LYS A 187 -5.51 11.82 -3.50
C LYS A 187 -6.87 12.30 -4.02
N ASN A 188 -7.64 11.41 -4.65
CA ASN A 188 -8.92 11.70 -5.28
C ASN A 188 -10.14 11.34 -4.40
N ALA A 189 -9.94 11.13 -3.09
CA ALA A 189 -11.04 10.82 -2.17
C ALA A 189 -12.05 11.98 -2.08
N ALA A 190 -13.30 11.65 -1.77
CA ALA A 190 -14.34 12.63 -1.49
C ALA A 190 -14.56 12.79 0.03
N TRP A 191 -15.04 13.96 0.43
CA TRP A 191 -15.40 14.29 1.81
C TRP A 191 -16.78 14.96 1.80
N ASN A 192 -17.78 14.30 2.39
CA ASN A 192 -19.16 14.76 2.46
C ASN A 192 -19.73 14.62 3.87
#